data_AF-E6QK80-F1
#
_entry.id   AF-E6QK80-F1
#
_cell.length_a   1.000
_cell.length_b   1.000
_cell.length_c   1.000
_cell.angle_alpha   90.00
_cell.angle_beta   90.00
_cell.angle_gamma   90.00
#
_symmetry.space_group_name_H-M   'P 1'
#
loop_
_entity.id
_entity.type
_entity.pdbx_description
1 polymer ?
#
loop_
_entity_poly.entity_id
_entity_poly.type
_entity_poly.pdbx_seq_one_letter_code
_entity_poly.pdbx_strand_id
1 'polypeptide(L)'
;MNFVDIRRFAAGLTIALTVYWGAAGSVLATAQSSSSSSSGGGAAQQQPGAQPGGNASGAGGKPTYKREKSPSLVDPDGPAISLVTSETLFTMAAALNACGYDDGLAQSDPIRQQLRDEVTKALGASEGAREKRDAVCLFIAQHKMTGTIKDVTQYISLSLYLTPPPELETSVELPEMPPDATQVVEILPVLRDFAAAVDLHGIWLTHHRQYDEIAAGLHDSLTKMILGTNYYLKMPVSTYDGRRFLVVVEPQLSPNITNARIYGADYVVVVSPHDGTIQMNNVRHTYLHYLIEPLLYQRSNAMDRFLPILKLVRDAPIDYQYRSEIVSLTIECLIKAIEARTMDTGIAPYVVPANATRADFEKIESGKNAVAERMERVRQARVQHDMRQGWVMTQYFYAQMVQFEKDPASLKDTIGELVYSMDVDHEQSMIRHIQFDQTADGDVLSRSAPRKLAGLDLAEARLEAGDIKTAASLAQAAMANPSATPGEGAGRANFILARVAVMSGHPNEAIHDFQKAITASKEPRIAAWSHIYLGRLLDLDCNRDGAVAEYKQALAVRDGQMDTRLAADRGVKAAYAVKGHVCGADTGADDDAPAPPAANTPSHPAEKPAGGDPVQAPQ
;
A
#
# COMPACT_ATOMS: atom_id res chain seq x y z
N MET A 1 28.42 -41.40 14.68
CA MET A 1 29.60 -41.34 15.55
C MET A 1 29.84 -39.88 15.91
N ASN A 2 29.75 -39.56 17.20
CA ASN A 2 29.95 -38.23 17.80
C ASN A 2 31.41 -37.79 17.76
N PHE A 3 31.68 -36.47 17.74
CA PHE A 3 32.83 -35.74 18.32
C PHE A 3 32.64 -34.26 17.91
N VAL A 4 32.21 -33.28 18.73
CA VAL A 4 32.78 -32.63 19.94
C VAL A 4 34.13 -31.93 19.72
N ASP A 5 34.05 -30.58 19.86
CA ASP A 5 35.03 -29.57 20.30
C ASP A 5 36.43 -29.46 19.68
N ILE A 6 36.70 -28.26 19.11
CA ILE A 6 38.03 -27.66 19.15
C ILE A 6 37.92 -26.25 19.73
N ARG A 7 38.70 -26.03 20.79
CA ARG A 7 38.85 -24.81 21.58
C ARG A 7 40.27 -24.25 21.33
N ARG A 8 40.37 -22.91 21.30
CA ARG A 8 41.51 -22.04 21.72
C ARG A 8 42.57 -21.60 20.69
N PHE A 9 42.88 -20.29 20.80
CA PHE A 9 44.13 -19.49 20.64
C PHE A 9 43.79 -18.20 19.87
N ALA A 10 44.04 -16.97 20.32
CA ALA A 10 45.21 -16.44 21.04
C ALA A 10 44.88 -15.17 21.86
N ALA A 11 45.71 -14.92 22.88
CA ALA A 11 45.90 -13.67 23.63
C ALA A 11 46.49 -12.58 22.70
N GLY A 12 46.46 -11.27 22.95
CA GLY A 12 46.40 -10.48 24.18
C GLY A 12 47.58 -9.50 24.16
N LEU A 13 47.33 -8.18 24.14
CA LEU A 13 48.30 -7.14 24.50
C LEU A 13 47.59 -5.86 24.99
N THR A 14 47.42 -5.76 26.32
CA THR A 14 47.83 -4.67 27.25
C THR A 14 48.41 -3.36 26.64
N ILE A 15 48.15 -2.11 27.07
CA ILE A 15 48.17 -1.41 28.39
C ILE A 15 47.61 0.03 28.16
N ALA A 16 46.56 0.48 28.85
CA ALA A 16 46.50 1.41 30.00
C ALA A 16 47.00 2.87 29.81
N LEU A 17 46.13 3.87 30.08
CA LEU A 17 46.30 4.85 31.19
C LEU A 17 45.11 5.83 31.33
N THR A 18 44.50 5.83 32.53
CA THR A 18 44.02 6.95 33.41
C THR A 18 43.16 8.11 32.84
N VAL A 19 41.90 8.28 33.30
CA VAL A 19 41.40 8.94 34.55
C VAL A 19 41.46 10.48 34.53
N TYR A 20 40.30 11.14 34.53
CA TYR A 20 39.98 12.26 35.44
C TYR A 20 38.46 12.47 35.58
N TRP A 21 38.03 12.64 36.83
CA TRP A 21 36.70 13.06 37.30
C TRP A 21 36.59 14.60 37.27
N GLY A 22 35.36 15.14 37.18
CA GLY A 22 35.04 16.37 37.92
C GLY A 22 34.11 17.40 37.29
N ALA A 23 32.97 17.58 37.97
CA ALA A 23 32.28 18.85 38.27
C ALA A 23 31.25 19.45 37.30
N ALA A 24 30.00 19.33 37.75
CA ALA A 24 28.89 20.28 37.81
C ALA A 24 29.10 21.73 37.28
N GLY A 25 28.09 22.19 36.54
CA GLY A 25 27.84 23.61 36.27
C GLY A 25 26.39 23.84 35.84
N SER A 26 25.59 24.43 36.72
CA SER A 26 24.24 24.92 36.48
C SER A 26 24.24 26.03 35.41
N VAL A 27 23.29 26.02 34.47
CA VAL A 27 23.01 27.19 33.63
C VAL A 27 21.51 27.44 33.58
N LEU A 28 21.18 28.70 33.87
CA LEU A 28 19.85 29.28 34.00
C LEU A 28 19.02 29.19 32.72
N ALA A 29 17.72 29.01 32.95
CA ALA A 29 16.66 29.29 32.01
C ALA A 29 16.55 30.80 31.72
N THR A 30 16.47 31.15 30.44
CA THR A 30 15.83 32.40 29.99
C THR A 30 14.87 32.06 28.85
N ALA A 31 13.59 32.24 29.14
CA ALA A 31 12.49 32.21 28.19
C ALA A 31 12.61 33.39 27.21
N GLN A 32 12.40 33.13 25.91
CA GLN A 32 12.04 34.17 24.96
C GLN A 32 10.80 33.74 24.18
N SER A 33 9.78 34.57 24.35
CA SER A 33 8.49 34.59 23.69
C SER A 33 8.63 34.86 22.19
N SER A 34 8.09 33.99 21.34
CA SER A 34 7.86 34.27 19.93
C SER A 34 6.48 34.90 19.73
N SER A 35 6.48 36.22 19.51
CA SER A 35 5.33 36.98 19.03
C SER A 35 5.25 36.94 17.50
N SER A 36 4.05 36.67 17.02
CA SER A 36 3.55 36.75 15.64
C SER A 36 3.59 38.15 15.02
N SER A 37 3.93 38.23 13.72
CA SER A 37 3.41 39.20 12.72
C SER A 37 4.14 38.96 11.38
N SER A 38 3.52 38.46 10.31
CA SER A 38 2.67 39.16 9.33
C SER A 38 3.32 40.35 8.59
N SER A 39 3.31 40.23 7.26
CA SER A 39 3.27 41.25 6.20
C SER A 39 4.49 42.15 5.93
N GLY A 40 5.01 42.02 4.70
CA GLY A 40 4.95 43.11 3.72
C GLY A 40 6.24 43.89 3.43
N GLY A 41 6.76 43.70 2.21
CA GLY A 41 7.17 44.82 1.34
C GLY A 41 8.62 45.32 1.41
N GLY A 42 9.42 44.91 0.42
CA GLY A 42 10.00 45.85 -0.56
C GLY A 42 11.19 46.77 -0.17
N ALA A 43 12.27 46.57 -0.94
CA ALA A 43 13.25 47.56 -1.43
C ALA A 43 14.52 47.88 -0.60
N ALA A 44 15.60 47.21 -1.03
CA ALA A 44 16.89 47.74 -1.46
C ALA A 44 17.53 48.93 -0.71
N GLN A 45 18.71 48.69 -0.14
CA GLN A 45 19.77 49.70 -0.06
C GLN A 45 21.18 49.09 -0.07
N GLN A 46 22.06 49.81 -0.76
CA GLN A 46 23.41 49.48 -1.22
C GLN A 46 24.45 49.44 -0.10
N GLN A 47 25.45 48.56 -0.26
CA GLN A 47 26.75 48.62 0.43
C GLN A 47 27.82 49.29 -0.45
N PRO A 48 28.67 50.19 0.08
CA PRO A 48 29.81 50.72 -0.65
C PRO A 48 31.04 49.81 -0.50
N GLY A 49 31.81 49.69 -1.59
CA GLY A 49 33.02 48.88 -1.66
C GLY A 49 34.31 49.58 -1.24
N ALA A 50 35.36 48.78 -1.04
CA ALA A 50 36.77 49.17 -1.13
C ALA A 50 37.63 47.96 -1.55
N GLN A 51 38.47 48.18 -2.58
CA GLN A 51 39.39 47.25 -3.28
C GLN A 51 40.78 47.15 -2.57
N PRO A 52 41.86 46.61 -3.20
CA PRO A 52 42.10 45.24 -3.66
C PRO A 52 43.48 44.68 -3.20
N GLY A 53 43.73 43.38 -3.38
CA GLY A 53 45.07 42.78 -3.35
C GLY A 53 45.14 41.46 -4.12
N GLY A 54 45.94 41.43 -5.20
CA GLY A 54 46.25 40.21 -5.99
C GLY A 54 47.11 39.23 -5.19
N ASN A 55 47.43 38.01 -5.63
CA ASN A 55 47.53 37.43 -6.96
C ASN A 55 47.76 35.90 -6.73
N ALA A 56 47.10 34.98 -7.46
CA ALA A 56 47.68 33.68 -7.87
C ALA A 56 46.65 32.78 -8.57
N SER A 57 47.04 32.37 -9.78
CA SER A 57 46.34 31.52 -10.74
C SER A 57 46.23 30.07 -10.27
N GLY A 58 45.04 29.47 -10.41
CA GLY A 58 44.79 28.04 -10.24
C GLY A 58 43.70 27.60 -11.22
N ALA A 59 43.95 26.51 -11.93
CA ALA A 59 43.28 26.09 -13.14
C ALA A 59 41.76 25.87 -13.01
N GLY A 60 41.05 26.11 -14.11
CA GLY A 60 39.59 25.98 -14.22
C GLY A 60 39.09 24.57 -13.93
N GLY A 61 38.44 24.43 -12.79
CA GLY A 61 37.30 23.54 -12.63
C GLY A 61 36.06 24.42 -12.66
N LYS A 62 35.15 24.21 -13.62
CA LYS A 62 33.80 24.77 -13.49
C LYS A 62 33.23 24.25 -12.17
N PRO A 63 32.75 25.09 -11.25
CA PRO A 63 32.02 24.57 -10.10
C PRO A 63 30.80 23.85 -10.68
N THR A 64 30.78 22.53 -10.57
CA THR A 64 29.55 21.77 -10.67
C THR A 64 28.71 22.21 -9.48
N TYR A 65 27.90 23.24 -9.69
CA TYR A 65 26.74 23.46 -8.85
C TYR A 65 25.92 22.17 -8.98
N LYS A 66 26.00 21.28 -7.97
CA LYS A 66 24.93 20.29 -7.77
C LYS A 66 23.69 21.15 -7.64
N ARG A 67 22.83 21.10 -8.67
CA ARG A 67 21.53 21.75 -8.63
C ARG A 67 20.85 21.17 -7.40
N GLU A 68 20.63 22.00 -6.39
CA GLU A 68 19.94 21.60 -5.18
C GLU A 68 18.56 21.09 -5.63
N LYS A 69 18.32 19.81 -5.35
CA LYS A 69 17.14 19.11 -5.83
C LYS A 69 15.94 19.71 -5.10
N SER A 70 14.93 20.15 -5.84
CA SER A 70 13.71 20.72 -5.25
C SER A 70 13.18 19.78 -4.16
N PRO A 71 12.82 20.29 -2.98
CA PRO A 71 12.46 19.45 -1.85
C PRO A 71 11.31 18.50 -2.22
N SER A 72 11.49 17.21 -1.94
CA SER A 72 10.42 16.23 -2.04
C SER A 72 9.38 16.45 -0.94
N LEU A 73 8.20 15.86 -1.11
CA LEU A 73 7.16 15.84 -0.08
C LEU A 73 7.71 15.44 1.30
N VAL A 74 8.67 14.52 1.28
CA VAL A 74 9.51 14.14 2.41
C VAL A 74 10.79 15.00 2.37
N ASP A 75 10.76 16.19 2.99
CA ASP A 75 11.90 17.13 3.15
C ASP A 75 12.50 17.15 4.58
N PRO A 76 13.76 16.72 4.79
CA PRO A 76 14.38 16.64 6.13
C PRO A 76 14.38 17.95 6.93
N ASP A 77 14.17 19.11 6.31
CA ASP A 77 14.08 20.41 7.01
C ASP A 77 12.63 20.82 7.37
N GLY A 78 11.63 19.96 7.09
CA GLY A 78 10.21 20.20 7.33
C GLY A 78 9.74 20.02 8.80
N PRO A 79 8.47 20.34 9.10
CA PRO A 79 7.93 20.21 10.45
C PRO A 79 7.86 18.74 10.91
N ALA A 80 8.00 18.52 12.22
CA ALA A 80 7.91 17.18 12.81
C ALA A 80 6.55 16.51 12.60
N ILE A 81 5.47 17.29 12.56
CA ILE A 81 4.11 16.82 12.33
C ILE A 81 3.48 17.73 11.29
N SER A 82 2.99 17.15 10.19
CA SER A 82 2.44 17.93 9.08
C SER A 82 1.20 17.26 8.48
N LEU A 83 0.24 18.09 8.04
CA LEU A 83 -0.91 17.71 7.24
C LEU A 83 -0.81 18.45 5.91
N VAL A 84 -0.61 17.73 4.82
CA VAL A 84 -0.23 18.32 3.52
C VAL A 84 -0.95 17.66 2.36
N THR A 85 -0.95 18.36 1.23
CA THR A 85 -1.35 17.83 -0.08
C THR A 85 -0.10 17.68 -0.94
N SER A 86 -0.12 16.79 -1.93
CA SER A 86 1.07 16.49 -2.74
C SER A 86 0.75 16.46 -4.23
N GLU A 87 1.43 17.31 -5.00
CA GLU A 87 1.29 17.31 -6.47
C GLU A 87 1.88 16.04 -7.11
N THR A 88 2.96 15.51 -6.55
CA THR A 88 3.59 14.27 -7.07
C THR A 88 2.65 13.08 -6.89
N LEU A 89 2.00 13.00 -5.73
CA LEU A 89 0.99 11.98 -5.44
C LEU A 89 -0.26 12.18 -6.31
N PHE A 90 -0.73 13.43 -6.47
CA PHE A 90 -1.82 13.76 -7.39
C PHE A 90 -1.51 13.30 -8.81
N THR A 91 -0.31 13.57 -9.31
CA THR A 91 0.11 13.22 -10.67
C THR A 91 0.06 11.70 -10.89
N MET A 92 0.59 10.94 -9.93
CA MET A 92 0.53 9.47 -9.97
C MET A 92 -0.90 8.95 -9.84
N ALA A 93 -1.69 9.51 -8.92
CA ALA A 93 -3.07 9.10 -8.68
C ALA A 93 -3.98 9.44 -9.88
N ALA A 94 -3.79 10.57 -10.54
CA ALA A 94 -4.47 10.93 -11.78
C ALA A 94 -4.16 9.93 -12.90
N ALA A 95 -2.89 9.51 -13.04
CA ALA A 95 -2.50 8.47 -13.98
C ALA A 95 -3.17 7.12 -13.67
N LEU A 96 -3.21 6.71 -12.40
CA LEU A 96 -3.89 5.49 -11.97
C LEU A 96 -5.40 5.53 -12.31
N ASN A 97 -6.07 6.65 -12.01
CA ASN A 97 -7.49 6.83 -12.34
C ASN A 97 -7.73 6.83 -13.85
N ALA A 98 -6.85 7.45 -14.64
CA ALA A 98 -6.91 7.41 -16.11
C ALA A 98 -6.73 6.00 -16.69
N CYS A 99 -6.12 5.09 -15.92
CA CYS A 99 -5.91 3.68 -16.26
C CYS A 99 -6.95 2.73 -15.65
N GLY A 100 -8.07 3.24 -15.12
CA GLY A 100 -9.19 2.43 -14.63
C GLY A 100 -9.12 2.06 -13.15
N TYR A 101 -8.42 2.86 -12.33
CA TYR A 101 -8.47 2.70 -10.89
C TYR A 101 -9.77 3.29 -10.30
N ASP A 102 -10.77 2.43 -10.08
CA ASP A 102 -12.13 2.82 -9.67
C ASP A 102 -12.47 2.44 -8.22
N ASP A 103 -11.51 1.90 -7.47
CA ASP A 103 -11.75 1.47 -6.09
C ASP A 103 -12.19 2.65 -5.22
N GLY A 104 -13.27 2.45 -4.48
CA GLY A 104 -13.87 3.46 -3.60
C GLY A 104 -14.42 4.70 -4.32
N LEU A 105 -14.51 4.73 -5.65
CA LEU A 105 -14.87 5.95 -6.40
C LEU A 105 -16.24 6.52 -5.98
N ALA A 106 -17.24 5.65 -5.77
CA ALA A 106 -18.57 6.07 -5.35
C ALA A 106 -18.62 6.68 -3.93
N GLN A 107 -17.61 6.40 -3.10
CA GLN A 107 -17.45 6.93 -1.75
C GLN A 107 -16.40 8.06 -1.69
N SER A 108 -15.67 8.33 -2.76
CA SER A 108 -14.68 9.40 -2.75
C SER A 108 -15.33 10.78 -2.69
N ASP A 109 -14.54 11.76 -2.25
CA ASP A 109 -14.91 13.17 -2.36
C ASP A 109 -15.29 13.54 -3.81
N PRO A 110 -16.31 14.40 -4.04
CA PRO A 110 -16.75 14.80 -5.37
C PRO A 110 -15.63 15.33 -6.28
N ILE A 111 -14.57 15.92 -5.71
CA ILE A 111 -13.41 16.38 -6.47
C ILE A 111 -12.76 15.25 -7.27
N ARG A 112 -12.85 13.99 -6.81
CA ARG A 112 -12.29 12.86 -7.51
C ARG A 112 -12.91 12.69 -8.88
N GLN A 113 -14.23 12.73 -8.96
CA GLN A 113 -14.95 12.60 -10.23
C GLN A 113 -14.71 13.82 -11.13
N GLN A 114 -14.70 15.04 -10.56
CA GLN A 114 -14.45 16.27 -11.32
C GLN A 114 -13.10 16.20 -12.06
N LEU A 115 -12.03 15.84 -11.34
CA LEU A 115 -10.69 15.69 -11.92
C LEU A 115 -10.63 14.59 -13.00
N ARG A 116 -11.33 13.47 -12.79
CA ARG A 116 -11.41 12.40 -13.80
C ARG A 116 -12.11 12.87 -15.06
N ASP A 117 -13.17 13.67 -14.92
CA ASP A 117 -13.88 14.24 -16.06
C ASP A 117 -13.00 15.25 -16.82
N GLU A 118 -12.22 16.07 -16.11
CA GLU A 118 -11.26 17.00 -16.73
C GLU A 118 -10.14 16.27 -17.49
N VAL A 119 -9.52 15.26 -16.88
CA VAL A 119 -8.52 14.42 -17.55
C VAL A 119 -9.14 13.72 -18.77
N THR A 120 -10.36 13.20 -18.65
CA THR A 120 -11.07 12.56 -19.77
C THR A 120 -11.34 13.55 -20.90
N LYS A 121 -11.71 14.79 -20.58
CA LYS A 121 -11.91 15.86 -21.56
C LYS A 121 -10.62 16.23 -22.28
N ALA A 122 -9.50 16.36 -21.55
CA ALA A 122 -8.18 16.60 -22.14
C ALA A 122 -7.76 15.47 -23.09
N LEU A 123 -8.00 14.22 -22.69
CA LEU A 123 -7.75 13.04 -23.51
C LEU A 123 -8.66 12.99 -24.75
N GLY A 124 -9.90 13.46 -24.66
CA GLY A 124 -10.79 13.58 -25.82
C GLY A 124 -10.26 14.56 -26.87
N ALA A 125 -9.61 15.63 -26.43
CA ALA A 125 -9.11 16.70 -27.29
C ALA A 125 -7.78 16.39 -28.00
N SER A 126 -6.99 15.42 -27.53
CA SER A 126 -5.64 15.16 -28.04
C SER A 126 -5.37 13.67 -28.25
N GLU A 127 -5.02 13.29 -29.49
CA GLU A 127 -4.59 11.93 -29.81
C GLU A 127 -3.26 11.59 -29.15
N GLY A 128 -2.28 12.50 -29.18
CA GLY A 128 -1.00 12.32 -28.49
C GLY A 128 -1.17 12.11 -26.99
N ALA A 129 -2.11 12.81 -26.34
CA ALA A 129 -2.38 12.59 -24.92
C ALA A 129 -2.94 11.17 -24.65
N ARG A 130 -3.78 10.64 -25.56
CA ARG A 130 -4.27 9.25 -25.47
C ARG A 130 -3.14 8.23 -25.65
N GLU A 131 -2.22 8.45 -26.59
CA GLU A 131 -1.07 7.58 -26.76
C GLU A 131 -0.17 7.54 -25.52
N LYS A 132 0.09 8.71 -24.90
CA LYS A 132 0.88 8.78 -23.67
C LYS A 132 0.17 8.12 -22.49
N ARG A 133 -1.15 8.30 -22.36
CA ARG A 133 -1.97 7.55 -21.39
C ARG A 133 -1.84 6.05 -21.62
N ASP A 134 -2.03 5.59 -22.85
CA ASP A 134 -1.98 4.16 -23.20
C ASP A 134 -0.62 3.54 -22.83
N ALA A 135 0.48 4.29 -22.98
CA ALA A 135 1.82 3.87 -22.56
C ALA A 135 1.94 3.71 -21.03
N VAL A 136 1.43 4.69 -20.25
CA VAL A 136 1.41 4.60 -18.78
C VAL A 136 0.54 3.44 -18.32
N CYS A 137 -0.64 3.26 -18.91
CA CYS A 137 -1.54 2.18 -18.55
C CYS A 137 -0.97 0.80 -18.90
N LEU A 138 -0.23 0.69 -20.01
CA LEU A 138 0.50 -0.53 -20.36
C LEU A 138 1.55 -0.86 -19.30
N PHE A 139 2.34 0.13 -18.85
CA PHE A 139 3.31 -0.07 -17.79
C PHE A 139 2.63 -0.55 -16.51
N ILE A 140 1.55 0.12 -16.09
CA ILE A 140 0.79 -0.25 -14.88
C ILE A 140 0.24 -1.67 -14.98
N ALA A 141 -0.32 -2.05 -16.14
CA ALA A 141 -0.85 -3.38 -16.38
C ALA A 141 0.24 -4.47 -16.30
N GLN A 142 1.45 -4.19 -16.78
CA GLN A 142 2.59 -5.12 -16.75
C GLN A 142 3.18 -5.34 -15.35
N HIS A 143 2.99 -4.38 -14.44
CA HIS A 143 3.55 -4.41 -13.08
C HIS A 143 2.50 -4.70 -12.00
N LYS A 144 1.37 -5.30 -12.40
CA LYS A 144 0.38 -5.84 -11.46
C LYS A 144 0.94 -7.09 -10.80
N MET A 145 1.23 -7.03 -9.50
CA MET A 145 1.80 -8.15 -8.75
C MET A 145 0.75 -9.23 -8.43
N THR A 146 -0.52 -8.83 -8.29
CA THR A 146 -1.58 -9.73 -7.80
C THR A 146 -2.90 -9.62 -8.56
N GLY A 147 -3.06 -8.61 -9.42
CA GLY A 147 -4.34 -8.30 -10.06
C GLY A 147 -5.36 -7.68 -9.09
N THR A 148 -4.90 -7.17 -7.93
CA THR A 148 -5.75 -6.61 -6.88
C THR A 148 -5.35 -5.18 -6.53
N ILE A 149 -6.13 -4.53 -5.66
CA ILE A 149 -5.88 -3.22 -5.04
C ILE A 149 -4.43 -3.01 -4.54
N LYS A 150 -3.71 -4.09 -4.17
CA LYS A 150 -2.31 -4.07 -3.74
C LYS A 150 -1.34 -3.54 -4.81
N ASP A 151 -1.74 -3.50 -6.08
CA ASP A 151 -0.91 -3.04 -7.19
C ASP A 151 -0.73 -1.51 -7.20
N VAL A 152 -1.56 -0.76 -6.46
CA VAL A 152 -1.50 0.72 -6.38
C VAL A 152 -0.48 1.20 -5.36
N THR A 153 -0.23 0.42 -4.32
CA THR A 153 0.57 0.87 -3.17
C THR A 153 2.03 1.15 -3.53
N GLN A 154 2.63 0.38 -4.44
CA GLN A 154 3.99 0.63 -4.94
C GLN A 154 4.14 2.00 -5.62
N TYR A 155 3.10 2.46 -6.32
CA TYR A 155 3.08 3.76 -6.97
C TYR A 155 2.92 4.90 -5.98
N ILE A 156 2.11 4.69 -4.92
CA ILE A 156 2.01 5.62 -3.81
C ILE A 156 3.39 5.77 -3.16
N SER A 157 4.02 4.65 -2.78
CA SER A 157 5.37 4.66 -2.20
C SER A 157 6.39 5.39 -3.07
N LEU A 158 6.39 5.16 -4.40
CA LEU A 158 7.25 5.88 -5.33
C LEU A 158 7.00 7.39 -5.31
N SER A 159 5.73 7.82 -5.37
CA SER A 159 5.36 9.24 -5.47
C SER A 159 5.78 10.11 -4.27
N LEU A 160 5.95 9.51 -3.09
CA LEU A 160 6.43 10.18 -1.88
C LEU A 160 7.89 10.62 -1.98
N TYR A 161 8.66 9.94 -2.84
CA TYR A 161 10.10 10.16 -3.07
C TYR A 161 10.38 10.74 -4.46
N LEU A 162 9.44 11.50 -5.02
CA LEU A 162 9.66 12.23 -6.28
C LEU A 162 9.85 13.72 -6.02
N THR A 163 10.64 14.35 -6.89
CA THR A 163 10.62 15.81 -7.04
C THR A 163 9.30 16.25 -7.66
N PRO A 164 8.88 17.50 -7.44
CA PRO A 164 7.71 18.06 -8.12
C PRO A 164 7.80 17.94 -9.65
N PRO A 165 6.64 17.96 -10.36
CA PRO A 165 6.62 18.20 -11.80
C PRO A 165 7.31 19.53 -12.17
N PRO A 166 7.91 19.66 -13.37
CA PRO A 166 7.91 18.68 -14.47
C PRO A 166 8.99 17.59 -14.35
N GLU A 167 9.97 17.72 -13.44
CA GLU A 167 11.12 16.82 -13.38
C GLU A 167 10.75 15.38 -12.98
N LEU A 168 9.86 15.19 -11.98
CA LEU A 168 9.42 13.88 -11.47
C LEU A 168 10.57 12.84 -11.35
N GLU A 169 11.69 13.25 -10.74
CA GLU A 169 12.86 12.40 -10.52
C GLU A 169 12.91 11.91 -9.07
N THR A 170 13.58 10.79 -8.81
CA THR A 170 13.69 10.22 -7.45
C THR A 170 14.48 11.16 -6.53
N SER A 171 13.92 11.65 -5.43
CA SER A 171 14.59 12.56 -4.50
C SER A 171 15.75 11.94 -3.74
N VAL A 172 15.74 10.62 -3.62
CA VAL A 172 16.80 9.80 -3.01
C VAL A 172 17.37 8.79 -4.01
N GLU A 173 18.48 8.16 -3.65
CA GLU A 173 19.09 7.09 -4.46
C GLU A 173 18.26 5.80 -4.38
N LEU A 174 18.34 4.95 -5.42
CA LEU A 174 17.59 3.67 -5.48
C LEU A 174 17.75 2.77 -4.23
N PRO A 175 18.94 2.62 -3.63
CA PRO A 175 19.11 1.80 -2.42
C PRO A 175 18.41 2.37 -1.18
N GLU A 176 18.14 3.67 -1.16
CA GLU A 176 17.46 4.37 -0.05
C GLU A 176 15.94 4.43 -0.26
N MET A 177 15.46 4.07 -1.46
CA MET A 177 14.03 4.01 -1.74
C MET A 177 13.37 2.79 -1.10
N PRO A 178 12.06 2.87 -0.85
CA PRO A 178 11.27 1.73 -0.44
C PRO A 178 11.40 0.53 -1.40
N PRO A 179 11.47 -0.71 -0.88
CA PRO A 179 11.63 -1.90 -1.71
C PRO A 179 10.42 -2.16 -2.63
N ASP A 180 9.24 -1.68 -2.28
CA ASP A 180 8.05 -1.70 -3.13
C ASP A 180 8.10 -0.62 -4.22
N ALA A 181 8.66 0.55 -3.94
CA ALA A 181 8.81 1.62 -4.93
C ALA A 181 9.85 1.29 -6.02
N THR A 182 10.98 0.67 -5.65
CA THR A 182 12.08 0.35 -6.59
C THR A 182 11.65 -0.51 -7.78
N GLN A 183 10.58 -1.30 -7.62
CA GLN A 183 10.07 -2.19 -8.68
C GLN A 183 9.34 -1.44 -9.79
N VAL A 184 8.95 -0.18 -9.57
CA VAL A 184 8.13 0.61 -10.50
C VAL A 184 8.75 1.94 -10.89
N VAL A 185 10.00 2.22 -10.50
CA VAL A 185 10.73 3.46 -10.83
C VAL A 185 10.77 3.74 -12.34
N GLU A 186 10.79 2.70 -13.17
CA GLU A 186 10.83 2.84 -14.63
C GLU A 186 9.52 3.41 -15.23
N ILE A 187 8.49 3.67 -14.43
CA ILE A 187 7.30 4.40 -14.87
C ILE A 187 7.58 5.89 -15.12
N LEU A 188 8.60 6.46 -14.48
CA LEU A 188 8.80 7.91 -14.45
C LEU A 188 8.89 8.57 -15.84
N PRO A 189 9.58 8.00 -16.85
CA PRO A 189 9.60 8.58 -18.20
C PRO A 189 8.20 8.65 -18.84
N VAL A 190 7.43 7.57 -18.77
CA VAL A 190 6.09 7.53 -19.37
C VAL A 190 5.10 8.40 -18.58
N LEU A 191 5.28 8.49 -17.25
CA LEU A 191 4.47 9.36 -16.39
C LEU A 191 4.70 10.84 -16.73
N ARG A 192 5.95 11.27 -16.93
CA ARG A 192 6.29 12.65 -17.33
C ARG A 192 5.66 13.01 -18.67
N ASP A 193 5.78 12.13 -19.65
CA ASP A 193 5.19 12.33 -20.97
C ASP A 193 3.66 12.48 -20.90
N PHE A 194 3.00 11.64 -20.10
CA PHE A 194 1.56 11.73 -19.87
C PHE A 194 1.16 13.02 -19.13
N ALA A 195 1.86 13.35 -18.05
CA ALA A 195 1.61 14.55 -17.26
C ALA A 195 1.73 15.83 -18.10
N ALA A 196 2.74 15.90 -18.97
CA ALA A 196 2.93 17.01 -19.90
C ALA A 196 1.85 17.04 -21.00
N ALA A 197 1.48 15.87 -21.56
CA ALA A 197 0.51 15.81 -22.66
C ALA A 197 -0.93 16.15 -22.24
N VAL A 198 -1.29 15.90 -20.98
CA VAL A 198 -2.61 16.21 -20.40
C VAL A 198 -2.63 17.56 -19.68
N ASP A 199 -1.46 18.17 -19.43
CA ASP A 199 -1.28 19.35 -18.57
C ASP A 199 -1.78 19.12 -17.13
N LEU A 200 -1.33 18.01 -16.53
CA LEU A 200 -1.70 17.68 -15.14
C LEU A 200 -1.27 18.76 -14.15
N HIS A 201 -0.17 19.48 -14.40
CA HIS A 201 0.23 20.62 -13.58
C HIS A 201 -0.80 21.75 -13.63
N GLY A 202 -1.30 22.10 -14.82
CA GLY A 202 -2.38 23.10 -14.97
C GLY A 202 -3.68 22.68 -14.27
N ILE A 203 -4.05 21.40 -14.37
CA ILE A 203 -5.22 20.84 -13.66
C ILE A 203 -5.00 20.93 -12.14
N TRP A 204 -3.83 20.54 -11.64
CA TRP A 204 -3.46 20.66 -10.24
C TRP A 204 -3.63 22.10 -9.73
N LEU A 205 -3.04 23.09 -10.42
CA LEU A 205 -3.12 24.49 -10.03
C LEU A 205 -4.56 25.01 -9.95
N THR A 206 -5.45 24.51 -10.81
CA THR A 206 -6.87 24.88 -10.83
C THR A 206 -7.61 24.34 -9.59
N HIS A 207 -7.25 23.14 -9.14
CA HIS A 207 -7.92 22.44 -8.03
C HIS A 207 -7.17 22.51 -6.70
N HIS A 208 -5.94 23.05 -6.67
CA HIS A 208 -5.09 23.08 -5.48
C HIS A 208 -5.78 23.73 -4.27
N ARG A 209 -6.54 24.81 -4.50
CA ARG A 209 -7.33 25.48 -3.46
C ARG A 209 -8.38 24.55 -2.82
N GLN A 210 -9.02 23.67 -3.59
CA GLN A 210 -9.99 22.72 -3.07
C GLN A 210 -9.30 21.61 -2.27
N TYR A 211 -8.11 21.16 -2.71
CA TYR A 211 -7.27 20.25 -1.93
C TYR A 211 -6.90 20.84 -0.57
N ASP A 212 -6.51 22.12 -0.54
CA ASP A 212 -6.20 22.83 0.70
C ASP A 212 -7.42 22.98 1.60
N GLU A 213 -8.61 23.26 1.05
CA GLU A 213 -9.87 23.32 1.82
C GLU A 213 -10.20 21.98 2.48
N ILE A 214 -10.04 20.88 1.75
CA ILE A 214 -10.21 19.53 2.28
C ILE A 214 -9.22 19.26 3.42
N ALA A 215 -7.94 19.57 3.21
CA ALA A 215 -6.91 19.38 4.24
C ALA A 215 -7.18 20.25 5.48
N ALA A 216 -7.56 21.51 5.30
CA ALA A 216 -7.92 22.42 6.38
C ALA A 216 -9.10 21.89 7.20
N GLY A 217 -10.11 21.29 6.56
CA GLY A 217 -11.26 20.67 7.24
C GLY A 217 -10.88 19.50 8.17
N LEU A 218 -9.75 18.84 7.92
CA LEU A 218 -9.26 17.72 8.74
C LEU A 218 -8.38 18.17 9.91
N HIS A 219 -7.90 19.42 9.91
CA HIS A 219 -6.91 19.93 10.85
C HIS A 219 -7.35 19.80 12.32
N ASP A 220 -8.58 20.20 12.63
CA ASP A 220 -9.12 20.15 13.99
C ASP A 220 -9.23 18.71 14.53
N SER A 221 -9.71 17.80 13.68
CA SER A 221 -9.88 16.40 14.03
C SER A 221 -8.54 15.71 14.27
N LEU A 222 -7.55 15.99 13.41
CA LEU A 222 -6.18 15.50 13.56
C LEU A 222 -5.52 16.05 14.83
N THR A 223 -5.69 17.36 15.08
CA THR A 223 -5.16 18.01 16.30
C THR A 223 -5.75 17.41 17.56
N LYS A 224 -7.07 17.20 17.61
CA LYS A 224 -7.75 16.54 18.73
C LYS A 224 -7.24 15.11 18.95
N MET A 225 -7.04 14.35 17.87
CA MET A 225 -6.48 12.99 17.95
C MET A 225 -5.07 13.00 18.55
N ILE A 226 -4.19 13.88 18.04
CA ILE A 226 -2.80 14.01 18.52
C ILE A 226 -2.77 14.41 19.99
N LEU A 227 -3.49 15.48 20.35
CA LEU A 227 -3.53 15.97 21.73
C LEU A 227 -4.14 14.95 22.68
N GLY A 228 -5.21 14.26 22.28
CA GLY A 228 -5.84 13.22 23.09
C GLY A 228 -4.90 12.03 23.33
N THR A 229 -4.16 11.61 22.30
CA THR A 229 -3.18 10.53 22.39
C THR A 229 -2.02 10.92 23.30
N ASN A 230 -1.46 12.11 23.10
CA ASN A 230 -0.36 12.63 23.93
C ASN A 230 -0.77 12.84 25.39
N TYR A 231 -2.00 13.34 25.63
CA TYR A 231 -2.55 13.49 26.96
C TYR A 231 -2.67 12.14 27.68
N TYR A 232 -3.22 11.13 27.00
CA TYR A 232 -3.34 9.79 27.57
C TYR A 232 -1.96 9.19 27.91
N LEU A 233 -0.98 9.34 27.01
CA LEU A 233 0.38 8.85 27.22
C LEU A 233 1.24 9.74 28.12
N LYS A 234 0.71 10.90 28.55
CA LYS A 234 1.39 11.93 29.34
C LYS A 234 2.72 12.35 28.72
N MET A 235 2.76 12.43 27.40
CA MET A 235 3.94 12.87 26.65
C MET A 235 3.65 14.23 26.01
N PRO A 236 4.61 15.16 26.01
CA PRO A 236 4.47 16.39 25.25
C PRO A 236 4.40 16.07 23.75
N VAL A 237 3.80 16.96 22.97
CA VAL A 237 3.90 16.89 21.50
C VAL A 237 5.39 16.93 21.15
N SER A 238 5.85 15.93 20.40
CA SER A 238 7.26 15.78 20.05
C SER A 238 7.81 17.05 19.42
N THR A 239 8.89 17.58 20.00
CA THR A 239 9.76 18.53 19.30
C THR A 239 10.60 17.75 18.31
N TYR A 240 10.84 18.32 17.12
CA TYR A 240 11.59 17.66 16.05
C TYR A 240 12.88 17.01 16.56
N ASP A 241 12.97 15.68 16.42
CA ASP A 241 14.10 14.85 16.85
C ASP A 241 14.76 14.12 15.67
N GLY A 242 14.54 14.63 14.45
CA GLY A 242 14.95 14.00 13.19
C GLY A 242 13.90 13.05 12.61
N ARG A 243 12.79 12.78 13.31
CA ARG A 243 11.69 11.95 12.82
C ARG A 243 10.45 12.78 12.53
N ARG A 244 9.65 12.31 11.57
CA ARG A 244 8.49 13.04 11.06
C ARG A 244 7.26 12.17 10.99
N PHE A 245 6.12 12.78 11.27
CA PHE A 245 4.80 12.23 11.06
C PHE A 245 4.05 13.07 10.04
N LEU A 246 3.81 12.50 8.86
CA LEU A 246 3.22 13.19 7.72
C LEU A 246 1.87 12.57 7.37
N VAL A 247 0.81 13.36 7.41
CA VAL A 247 -0.50 12.97 6.88
C VAL A 247 -0.66 13.63 5.52
N VAL A 248 -0.74 12.83 4.47
CA VAL A 248 -0.88 13.31 3.09
C VAL A 248 -2.31 13.07 2.63
N VAL A 249 -3.00 14.14 2.24
CA VAL A 249 -4.38 14.09 1.75
C VAL A 249 -4.36 13.92 0.24
N GLU A 250 -4.92 12.82 -0.25
CA GLU A 250 -5.09 12.55 -1.68
C GLU A 250 -6.51 12.05 -1.99
N PRO A 251 -7.43 12.94 -2.42
CA PRO A 251 -8.78 12.59 -2.82
C PRO A 251 -8.89 11.65 -4.03
N GLN A 252 -7.87 11.54 -4.89
CA GLN A 252 -7.88 10.63 -6.05
C GLN A 252 -7.76 9.14 -5.68
N LEU A 253 -7.46 8.81 -4.42
CA LEU A 253 -7.33 7.43 -3.95
C LEU A 253 -8.61 6.93 -3.24
N SER A 254 -8.67 5.63 -2.94
CA SER A 254 -9.81 5.00 -2.27
C SER A 254 -9.88 5.41 -0.79
N PRO A 255 -11.03 5.94 -0.29
CA PRO A 255 -11.20 6.27 1.12
C PRO A 255 -11.26 5.04 2.03
N ASN A 256 -11.46 3.85 1.46
CA ASN A 256 -11.49 2.60 2.20
C ASN A 256 -10.10 2.10 2.58
N ILE A 257 -9.04 2.68 2.01
CA ILE A 257 -7.67 2.25 2.20
C ILE A 257 -6.88 3.39 2.83
N THR A 258 -6.29 3.12 3.99
CA THR A 258 -5.25 3.98 4.55
C THR A 258 -3.90 3.39 4.20
N ASN A 259 -3.08 4.12 3.45
CA ASN A 259 -1.74 3.66 3.11
C ASN A 259 -0.77 4.28 4.13
N ALA A 260 -0.49 3.53 5.20
CA ALA A 260 0.54 3.89 6.14
C ALA A 260 1.89 3.28 5.73
N ARG A 261 2.96 4.05 5.94
CA ARG A 261 4.33 3.72 5.60
C ARG A 261 5.28 4.24 6.66
N ILE A 262 6.24 3.41 7.03
CA ILE A 262 7.32 3.77 7.94
C ILE A 262 8.62 3.50 7.19
N TYR A 263 9.34 4.57 6.88
CA TYR A 263 10.59 4.51 6.13
C TYR A 263 11.67 5.26 6.93
N GLY A 264 12.47 4.50 7.67
CA GLY A 264 13.51 5.07 8.53
C GLY A 264 12.90 6.00 9.58
N ALA A 265 13.11 7.31 9.40
CA ALA A 265 12.63 8.35 10.31
C ALA A 265 11.23 8.90 9.95
N ASP A 266 10.68 8.50 8.81
CA ASP A 266 9.48 9.09 8.24
C ASP A 266 8.26 8.17 8.36
N TYR A 267 7.26 8.64 9.09
CA TYR A 267 5.98 7.96 9.31
C TYR A 267 4.93 8.69 8.47
N VAL A 268 4.62 8.12 7.31
CA VAL A 268 3.72 8.73 6.32
C VAL A 268 2.40 7.99 6.28
N VAL A 269 1.29 8.73 6.33
CA VAL A 269 -0.06 8.19 6.18
C VAL A 269 -0.74 8.91 5.04
N VAL A 270 -1.01 8.19 3.96
CA VAL A 270 -1.81 8.71 2.84
C VAL A 270 -3.28 8.37 3.08
N VAL A 271 -4.12 9.40 3.09
CA VAL A 271 -5.56 9.30 3.35
C VAL A 271 -6.37 9.95 2.24
N SER A 272 -7.51 9.33 1.94
CA SER A 272 -8.54 9.92 1.07
C SER A 272 -9.78 10.17 1.89
N PRO A 273 -10.35 11.39 1.86
CA PRO A 273 -11.54 11.72 2.63
C PRO A 273 -12.81 11.13 2.01
N HIS A 274 -13.78 10.85 2.88
CA HIS A 274 -15.17 10.53 2.57
C HIS A 274 -16.07 11.33 3.52
N ASP A 275 -17.02 12.09 2.96
CA ASP A 275 -17.94 12.94 3.71
C ASP A 275 -17.25 13.89 4.72
N GLY A 276 -16.10 14.46 4.33
CA GLY A 276 -15.31 15.36 5.18
C GLY A 276 -14.57 14.67 6.34
N THR A 277 -14.55 13.33 6.35
CA THR A 277 -13.88 12.53 7.38
C THR A 277 -12.84 11.58 6.77
N ILE A 278 -11.94 11.09 7.62
CA ILE A 278 -10.94 10.06 7.28
C ILE A 278 -11.00 8.95 8.32
N GLN A 279 -10.39 7.81 8.03
CA GLN A 279 -10.22 6.72 9.00
C GLN A 279 -9.23 7.11 10.11
N MET A 280 -9.68 7.95 11.05
CA MET A 280 -8.84 8.57 12.08
C MET A 280 -8.16 7.54 12.98
N ASN A 281 -8.77 6.37 13.19
CA ASN A 281 -8.17 5.28 13.94
C ASN A 281 -6.87 4.79 13.28
N ASN A 282 -6.81 4.72 11.96
CA ASN A 282 -5.62 4.27 11.23
C ASN A 282 -4.50 5.33 11.31
N VAL A 283 -4.86 6.61 11.22
CA VAL A 283 -3.91 7.72 11.42
C VAL A 283 -3.35 7.70 12.84
N ARG A 284 -4.21 7.48 13.85
CA ARG A 284 -3.81 7.33 15.25
C ARG A 284 -2.89 6.13 15.45
N HIS A 285 -3.18 5.00 14.80
CA HIS A 285 -2.36 3.80 14.84
C HIS A 285 -0.92 4.10 14.39
N THR A 286 -0.75 4.75 13.23
CA THR A 286 0.59 5.15 12.75
C THR A 286 1.24 6.22 13.63
N TYR A 287 0.45 7.12 14.23
CA TYR A 287 0.99 8.11 15.18
C TYR A 287 1.51 7.43 16.46
N LEU A 288 0.86 6.36 16.93
CA LEU A 288 1.35 5.56 18.05
C LEU A 288 2.66 4.87 17.72
N HIS A 289 2.84 4.37 16.50
CA HIS A 289 4.14 3.89 16.01
C HIS A 289 5.22 4.97 16.07
N TYR A 290 4.92 6.17 15.57
CA TYR A 290 5.83 7.34 15.66
C TYR A 290 6.27 7.63 17.11
N LEU A 291 5.41 7.43 18.10
CA LEU A 291 5.75 7.68 19.50
C LEU A 291 6.47 6.51 20.19
N ILE A 292 6.09 5.26 19.89
CA ILE A 292 6.43 4.09 20.70
C ILE A 292 7.64 3.33 20.16
N GLU A 293 7.74 3.16 18.85
CA GLU A 293 8.86 2.45 18.21
C GLU A 293 10.25 2.88 18.71
N PRO A 294 10.63 4.18 18.74
CA PRO A 294 11.97 4.59 19.20
C PRO A 294 12.25 4.16 20.64
N LEU A 295 11.22 4.15 21.49
CA LEU A 295 11.33 3.84 22.92
C LEU A 295 11.60 2.34 23.13
N LEU A 296 10.97 1.49 22.31
CA LEU A 296 11.15 0.04 22.36
C LEU A 296 12.39 -0.42 21.61
N TYR A 297 12.75 0.20 20.48
CA TYR A 297 14.00 -0.11 19.77
C TYR A 297 15.24 0.16 20.62
N GLN A 298 15.24 1.22 21.44
CA GLN A 298 16.29 1.47 22.44
C GLN A 298 16.42 0.38 23.52
N ARG A 299 15.49 -0.58 23.55
CA ARG A 299 15.39 -1.66 24.56
C ARG A 299 15.31 -3.04 23.91
N SER A 300 15.76 -3.19 22.66
CA SER A 300 15.74 -4.46 21.93
C SER A 300 16.28 -5.63 22.75
N ASN A 301 17.46 -5.47 23.39
CA ASN A 301 18.10 -6.50 24.21
C ASN A 301 17.23 -6.96 25.40
N ALA A 302 16.39 -6.08 25.96
CA ALA A 302 15.49 -6.44 27.06
C ALA A 302 14.36 -7.37 26.59
N MET A 303 14.02 -7.32 25.30
CA MET A 303 12.95 -8.10 24.68
C MET A 303 13.44 -9.46 24.14
N ASP A 304 14.74 -9.75 24.14
CA ASP A 304 15.28 -11.06 23.74
C ASP A 304 14.68 -12.21 24.58
N ARG A 305 14.35 -11.93 25.84
CA ARG A 305 13.67 -12.88 26.73
C ARG A 305 12.27 -13.28 26.22
N PHE A 306 11.66 -12.48 25.34
CA PHE A 306 10.35 -12.75 24.75
C PHE A 306 10.44 -13.63 23.50
N LEU A 307 11.63 -13.89 22.95
CA LEU A 307 11.83 -14.74 21.77
C LEU A 307 11.09 -16.11 21.81
N PRO A 308 10.96 -16.81 22.96
CA PRO A 308 10.18 -18.04 23.03
C PRO A 308 8.72 -17.88 22.57
N ILE A 309 8.12 -16.69 22.69
CA ILE A 309 6.75 -16.40 22.26
C ILE A 309 6.59 -16.52 20.74
N LEU A 310 7.63 -16.22 19.95
CA LEU A 310 7.57 -16.32 18.48
C LEU A 310 7.21 -17.73 18.00
N LYS A 311 7.61 -18.76 18.75
CA LYS A 311 7.25 -20.15 18.43
C LYS A 311 5.75 -20.41 18.58
N LEU A 312 5.08 -19.68 19.46
CA LEU A 312 3.65 -19.84 19.75
C LEU A 312 2.78 -19.09 18.74
N VAL A 313 3.27 -18.01 18.14
CA VAL A 313 2.53 -17.21 17.14
C VAL A 313 2.84 -17.58 15.69
N ARG A 314 3.64 -18.63 15.46
CA ARG A 314 4.07 -19.04 14.11
C ARG A 314 2.89 -19.28 13.17
N ASP A 315 1.80 -19.82 13.69
CA ASP A 315 0.62 -20.20 12.92
C ASP A 315 -0.52 -19.15 13.02
N ALA A 316 -0.25 -17.99 13.64
CA ALA A 316 -1.21 -16.90 13.74
C ALA A 316 -1.41 -16.18 12.39
N PRO A 317 -2.62 -15.66 12.11
CA PRO A 317 -2.95 -14.98 10.86
C PRO A 317 -2.43 -13.53 10.80
N ILE A 318 -1.15 -13.32 11.10
CA ILE A 318 -0.46 -12.01 11.01
C ILE A 318 0.69 -12.06 10.01
N ASP A 319 1.14 -10.88 9.55
CA ASP A 319 2.25 -10.77 8.62
C ASP A 319 3.50 -11.47 9.17
N TYR A 320 4.30 -12.03 8.28
CA TYR A 320 5.51 -12.77 8.61
C TYR A 320 6.47 -11.95 9.48
N GLN A 321 6.60 -10.65 9.21
CA GLN A 321 7.45 -9.75 10.01
C GLN A 321 7.12 -9.82 11.50
N TYR A 322 5.84 -9.84 11.87
CA TYR A 322 5.41 -9.93 13.27
C TYR A 322 5.57 -11.32 13.87
N ARG A 323 5.69 -12.36 13.03
CA ARG A 323 5.99 -13.74 13.47
C ARG A 323 7.48 -14.03 13.57
N SER A 324 8.32 -13.23 12.91
CA SER A 324 9.77 -13.39 12.89
C SER A 324 10.51 -12.41 13.79
N GLU A 325 9.96 -11.22 14.04
CA GLU A 325 10.62 -10.15 14.79
C GLU A 325 9.89 -9.81 16.09
N ILE A 326 10.51 -10.12 17.23
CA ILE A 326 9.89 -9.97 18.55
C ILE A 326 9.64 -8.52 18.93
N VAL A 327 10.51 -7.61 18.50
CA VAL A 327 10.38 -6.17 18.76
C VAL A 327 9.13 -5.63 18.07
N SER A 328 8.95 -5.95 16.79
CA SER A 328 7.77 -5.58 15.99
C SER A 328 6.48 -6.11 16.61
N LEU A 329 6.46 -7.38 17.02
CA LEU A 329 5.30 -7.98 17.69
C LEU A 329 4.97 -7.26 19.01
N THR A 330 5.99 -6.92 19.79
CA THR A 330 5.83 -6.25 21.09
C THR A 330 5.27 -4.83 20.92
N ILE A 331 5.81 -4.08 19.94
CA ILE A 331 5.32 -2.74 19.57
C ILE A 331 3.83 -2.81 19.23
N GLU A 332 3.43 -3.70 18.31
CA GLU A 332 2.02 -3.83 17.91
C GLU A 332 1.10 -4.22 19.06
N CYS A 333 1.55 -5.15 19.92
CA CYS A 333 0.74 -5.59 21.06
C CYS A 333 0.50 -4.44 22.06
N LEU A 334 1.50 -3.58 22.29
CA LEU A 334 1.38 -2.40 23.14
C LEU A 334 0.47 -1.34 22.50
N ILE A 335 0.63 -1.09 21.20
CA ILE A 335 -0.22 -0.14 20.45
C ILE A 335 -1.68 -0.58 20.52
N LYS A 336 -1.99 -1.85 20.24
CA LYS A 336 -3.36 -2.38 20.32
C LYS A 336 -3.94 -2.30 21.72
N ALA A 337 -3.12 -2.50 22.75
CA ALA A 337 -3.55 -2.31 24.14
C ALA A 337 -3.94 -0.84 24.41
N ILE A 338 -3.13 0.12 23.96
CA ILE A 338 -3.41 1.55 24.08
C ILE A 338 -4.68 1.92 23.30
N GLU A 339 -4.85 1.40 22.09
CA GLU A 339 -6.03 1.61 21.27
C GLU A 339 -7.28 1.06 21.95
N ALA A 340 -7.22 -0.13 22.54
CA ALA A 340 -8.33 -0.71 23.29
C ALA A 340 -8.69 0.11 24.54
N ARG A 341 -7.71 0.71 25.24
CA ARG A 341 -7.98 1.61 26.38
C ARG A 341 -8.66 2.91 25.95
N THR A 342 -8.29 3.42 24.78
CA THR A 342 -8.71 4.73 24.26
C THR A 342 -9.73 4.66 23.13
N MET A 343 -10.33 3.49 22.88
CA MET A 343 -11.34 3.33 21.83
C MET A 343 -12.67 3.96 22.24
N ASP A 344 -13.42 4.41 21.23
CA ASP A 344 -14.86 4.62 21.41
C ASP A 344 -15.55 3.26 21.55
N THR A 345 -16.28 3.09 22.65
CA THR A 345 -17.02 1.85 22.96
C THR A 345 -18.44 1.87 22.43
N GLY A 346 -18.90 2.99 21.87
CA GLY A 346 -20.28 3.21 21.44
C GLY A 346 -21.27 3.38 22.61
N ILE A 347 -20.79 3.40 23.85
CA ILE A 347 -21.59 3.56 25.06
C ILE A 347 -21.45 5.00 25.55
N ALA A 348 -22.57 5.70 25.71
CA ALA A 348 -22.54 7.06 26.25
C ALA A 348 -22.03 7.09 27.71
N PRO A 349 -21.21 8.09 28.09
CA PRO A 349 -20.76 8.24 29.47
C PRO A 349 -21.94 8.51 30.41
N TYR A 350 -21.80 8.11 31.67
CA TYR A 350 -22.83 8.36 32.69
C TYR A 350 -22.97 9.88 32.93
N VAL A 351 -24.16 10.42 32.67
CA VAL A 351 -24.48 11.84 32.95
C VAL A 351 -25.13 11.93 34.34
N VAL A 352 -24.51 12.72 35.22
CA VAL A 352 -25.08 13.00 36.54
C VAL A 352 -26.32 13.90 36.37
N PRO A 353 -27.48 13.54 36.93
CA PRO A 353 -28.68 14.38 36.87
C PRO A 353 -28.43 15.78 37.45
N ALA A 354 -28.90 16.83 36.78
CA ALA A 354 -28.64 18.22 37.19
C ALA A 354 -29.22 18.60 38.57
N ASN A 355 -30.25 17.87 39.02
CA ASN A 355 -30.89 18.03 40.33
C ASN A 355 -30.46 16.97 41.36
N ALA A 356 -29.35 16.27 41.11
CA ALA A 356 -28.82 15.25 42.02
C ALA A 356 -28.55 15.81 43.42
N THR A 357 -29.08 15.15 44.43
CA THR A 357 -28.85 15.50 45.83
C THR A 357 -27.80 14.57 46.45
N ARG A 358 -27.31 14.91 47.65
CA ARG A 358 -26.40 14.03 48.40
C ARG A 358 -27.00 12.64 48.67
N ALA A 359 -28.32 12.53 48.77
CA ALA A 359 -29.01 11.26 48.96
C ALA A 359 -28.93 10.34 47.72
N ASP A 360 -28.68 10.90 46.55
CA ASP A 360 -28.57 10.15 45.29
C ASP A 360 -27.15 9.62 45.04
N PHE A 361 -26.18 9.92 45.92
CA PHE A 361 -24.77 9.58 45.73
C PHE A 361 -24.53 8.09 45.46
N GLU A 362 -25.13 7.21 46.26
CA GLU A 362 -24.97 5.75 46.09
C GLU A 362 -25.53 5.27 44.74
N LYS A 363 -26.68 5.80 44.32
CA LYS A 363 -27.28 5.48 43.01
C LYS A 363 -26.43 6.00 41.86
N ILE A 364 -25.85 7.19 42.01
CA ILE A 364 -24.96 7.80 41.02
C ILE A 364 -23.69 6.97 40.86
N GLU A 365 -23.05 6.58 41.97
CA GLU A 365 -21.84 5.75 41.92
C GLU A 365 -22.13 4.36 41.36
N SER A 366 -23.24 3.72 41.76
CA SER A 366 -23.70 2.47 41.16
C SER A 366 -23.93 2.60 39.65
N GLY A 367 -24.58 3.69 39.22
CA GLY A 367 -24.82 3.98 37.81
C GLY A 367 -23.54 4.20 37.00
N LYS A 368 -22.57 4.95 37.55
CA LYS A 368 -21.24 5.14 36.94
C LYS A 368 -20.50 3.82 36.81
N ASN A 369 -20.46 3.01 37.87
CA ASN A 369 -19.79 1.71 37.87
C ASN A 369 -20.42 0.77 36.84
N ALA A 370 -21.76 0.73 36.75
CA ALA A 370 -22.45 -0.10 35.77
C ALA A 370 -22.16 0.32 34.31
N VAL A 371 -22.01 1.63 34.03
CA VAL A 371 -21.59 2.11 32.70
C VAL A 371 -20.13 1.73 32.44
N ALA A 372 -19.24 1.96 33.41
CA ALA A 372 -17.82 1.65 33.29
C ALA A 372 -17.57 0.15 33.04
N GLU A 373 -18.28 -0.73 33.75
CA GLU A 373 -18.23 -2.18 33.52
C GLU A 373 -18.70 -2.57 32.12
N ARG A 374 -19.74 -1.92 31.58
CA ARG A 374 -20.18 -2.18 30.20
C ARG A 374 -19.12 -1.77 29.18
N MET A 375 -18.53 -0.58 29.35
CA MET A 375 -17.44 -0.10 28.50
C MET A 375 -16.24 -1.03 28.57
N GLU A 376 -15.86 -1.47 29.78
CA GLU A 376 -14.75 -2.38 29.99
C GLU A 376 -14.97 -3.73 29.29
N ARG A 377 -16.20 -4.27 29.30
CA ARG A 377 -16.50 -5.50 28.53
C ARG A 377 -16.26 -5.35 27.04
N VAL A 378 -16.58 -4.19 26.45
CA VAL A 378 -16.32 -3.93 25.03
C VAL A 378 -14.82 -3.89 24.75
N ARG A 379 -14.04 -3.20 25.60
CA ARG A 379 -12.58 -3.14 25.48
C ARG A 379 -11.93 -4.51 25.63
N GLN A 380 -12.37 -5.30 26.61
CA GLN A 380 -11.88 -6.67 26.81
C GLN A 380 -12.21 -7.57 25.62
N ALA A 381 -13.41 -7.43 25.03
CA ALA A 381 -13.74 -8.17 23.81
C ALA A 381 -12.81 -7.80 22.65
N ARG A 382 -12.43 -6.52 22.52
CA ARG A 382 -11.43 -6.08 21.53
C ARG A 382 -10.07 -6.71 21.80
N VAL A 383 -9.58 -6.69 23.04
CA VAL A 383 -8.30 -7.31 23.42
C VAL A 383 -8.29 -8.81 23.12
N GLN A 384 -9.36 -9.53 23.48
CA GLN A 384 -9.49 -10.96 23.18
C GLN A 384 -9.51 -11.24 21.68
N HIS A 385 -10.15 -10.37 20.90
CA HIS A 385 -10.11 -10.44 19.45
C HIS A 385 -8.69 -10.26 18.91
N ASP A 386 -7.97 -9.23 19.36
CA ASP A 386 -6.57 -9.00 18.98
C ASP A 386 -5.66 -10.19 19.33
N MET A 387 -5.85 -10.79 20.51
CA MET A 387 -5.12 -12.00 20.89
C MET A 387 -5.39 -13.19 19.96
N ARG A 388 -6.66 -13.42 19.57
CA ARG A 388 -7.03 -14.46 18.59
C ARG A 388 -6.51 -14.17 17.19
N GLN A 389 -6.25 -12.91 16.85
CA GLN A 389 -5.59 -12.54 15.62
C GLN A 389 -4.08 -12.84 15.64
N GLY A 390 -3.46 -12.94 16.82
CA GLY A 390 -2.01 -13.20 16.94
C GLY A 390 -1.25 -12.16 17.76
N TRP A 391 -1.93 -11.09 18.20
CA TRP A 391 -1.37 -10.03 19.05
C TRP A 391 -1.39 -10.48 20.51
N VAL A 392 -0.62 -11.53 20.77
CA VAL A 392 -0.76 -12.36 21.97
C VAL A 392 -0.38 -11.68 23.28
N MET A 393 0.43 -10.62 23.24
CA MET A 393 0.82 -9.84 24.43
C MET A 393 -0.13 -8.67 24.72
N THR A 394 -1.18 -8.46 23.92
CA THR A 394 -2.09 -7.32 24.10
C THR A 394 -2.78 -7.32 25.46
N GLN A 395 -3.17 -8.49 26.00
CA GLN A 395 -3.78 -8.57 27.33
C GLN A 395 -2.82 -8.13 28.45
N TYR A 396 -1.56 -8.56 28.38
CA TYR A 396 -0.53 -8.14 29.33
C TYR A 396 -0.40 -6.62 29.33
N PHE A 397 -0.16 -6.04 28.14
CA PHE A 397 0.00 -4.59 28.03
C PHE A 397 -1.27 -3.84 28.44
N TYR A 398 -2.45 -4.36 28.10
CA TYR A 398 -3.70 -3.76 28.52
C TYR A 398 -3.83 -3.67 30.05
N ALA A 399 -3.48 -4.76 30.76
CA ALA A 399 -3.49 -4.78 32.21
C ALA A 399 -2.46 -3.79 32.80
N GLN A 400 -1.28 -3.67 32.18
CA GLN A 400 -0.29 -2.69 32.59
C GLN A 400 -0.76 -1.25 32.34
N MET A 401 -1.46 -0.99 31.23
CA MET A 401 -1.99 0.33 30.92
C MET A 401 -3.02 0.80 31.96
N VAL A 402 -3.78 -0.11 32.58
CA VAL A 402 -4.69 0.21 33.69
C VAL A 402 -3.94 0.71 34.93
N GLN A 403 -2.74 0.21 35.20
CA GLN A 403 -1.91 0.71 36.30
C GLN A 403 -1.23 2.03 35.91
N PHE A 404 -0.70 2.10 34.68
CA PHE A 404 -0.12 3.31 34.12
C PHE A 404 -1.08 4.50 34.21
N GLU A 405 -2.38 4.33 33.95
CA GLU A 405 -3.36 5.42 34.04
C GLU A 405 -3.38 6.14 35.41
N LYS A 406 -3.02 5.43 36.49
CA LYS A 406 -2.98 5.97 37.86
C LYS A 406 -1.65 6.63 38.21
N ASP A 407 -0.59 6.31 37.49
CA ASP A 407 0.76 6.84 37.71
C ASP A 407 0.91 8.22 37.03
N PRO A 408 1.41 9.28 37.69
CA PRO A 408 1.68 10.55 37.02
C PRO A 408 2.80 10.50 35.95
N ALA A 409 3.65 9.47 35.94
CA ALA A 409 4.79 9.37 35.04
C ALA A 409 4.39 9.16 33.56
N SER A 410 5.25 9.62 32.65
CA SER A 410 5.02 9.50 31.20
C SER A 410 5.24 8.08 30.69
N LEU A 411 4.67 7.74 29.52
CA LEU A 411 4.96 6.45 28.89
C LEU A 411 6.48 6.30 28.66
N LYS A 412 7.17 7.37 28.23
CA LYS A 412 8.62 7.37 28.01
C LYS A 412 9.41 6.93 29.25
N ASP A 413 8.97 7.32 30.43
CA ASP A 413 9.66 7.00 31.69
C ASP A 413 9.31 5.59 32.19
N THR A 414 8.07 5.15 31.97
CA THR A 414 7.53 3.87 32.49
C THR A 414 7.71 2.68 31.55
N ILE A 415 7.93 2.91 30.25
CA ILE A 415 7.98 1.83 29.24
C ILE A 415 9.08 0.79 29.50
N GLY A 416 10.16 1.19 30.18
CA GLY A 416 11.18 0.23 30.62
C GLY A 416 10.58 -0.80 31.58
N GLU A 417 9.86 -0.35 32.60
CA GLU A 417 9.20 -1.23 33.56
C GLU A 417 8.17 -2.12 32.88
N LEU A 418 7.36 -1.60 31.95
CA LEU A 418 6.40 -2.38 31.16
C LEU A 418 7.06 -3.59 30.48
N VAL A 419 8.25 -3.38 29.91
CA VAL A 419 9.03 -4.44 29.26
C VAL A 419 9.68 -5.35 30.30
N TYR A 420 10.35 -4.85 31.33
CA TYR A 420 11.12 -5.67 32.29
C TYR A 420 10.27 -6.47 33.28
N SER A 421 9.05 -6.04 33.56
CA SER A 421 8.15 -6.69 34.52
C SER A 421 7.36 -7.87 33.95
N MET A 422 7.40 -8.09 32.63
CA MET A 422 6.67 -9.19 31.99
C MET A 422 7.17 -10.55 32.48
N ASP A 423 6.25 -11.35 33.03
CA ASP A 423 6.48 -12.76 33.34
C ASP A 423 6.27 -13.60 32.08
N VAL A 424 7.37 -13.88 31.38
CA VAL A 424 7.32 -14.57 30.08
C VAL A 424 6.78 -16.00 30.20
N ASP A 425 6.98 -16.67 31.33
CA ASP A 425 6.49 -18.03 31.52
C ASP A 425 4.99 -18.06 31.74
N HIS A 426 4.47 -17.10 32.51
CA HIS A 426 3.02 -16.86 32.62
C HIS A 426 2.42 -16.59 31.24
N GLU A 427 2.96 -15.62 30.50
CA GLU A 427 2.42 -15.24 29.19
C GLU A 427 2.46 -16.42 28.22
N GLN A 428 3.56 -17.18 28.15
CA GLN A 428 3.62 -18.39 27.32
C GLN A 428 2.55 -19.42 27.70
N SER A 429 2.27 -19.61 29.00
CA SER A 429 1.23 -20.52 29.46
C SER A 429 -0.16 -20.07 28.98
N MET A 430 -0.47 -18.78 29.12
CA MET A 430 -1.72 -18.20 28.63
C MET A 430 -1.87 -18.35 27.12
N ILE A 431 -0.79 -18.05 26.37
CA ILE A 431 -0.82 -18.03 24.91
C ILE A 431 -1.08 -19.42 24.30
N ARG A 432 -0.57 -20.50 24.93
CA ARG A 432 -0.80 -21.87 24.46
C ARG A 432 -2.28 -22.28 24.39
N HIS A 433 -3.15 -21.58 25.12
CA HIS A 433 -4.58 -21.86 25.16
C HIS A 433 -5.39 -21.03 24.16
N ILE A 434 -4.75 -20.11 23.42
CA ILE A 434 -5.41 -19.27 22.43
C ILE A 434 -5.62 -20.08 21.15
N GLN A 435 -6.84 -20.03 20.63
CA GLN A 435 -7.17 -20.52 19.29
C GLN A 435 -7.13 -19.34 18.33
N PHE A 436 -6.20 -19.36 17.37
CA PHE A 436 -6.10 -18.29 16.39
C PHE A 436 -7.22 -18.37 15.36
N ASP A 437 -7.65 -17.20 14.91
CA ASP A 437 -8.62 -17.08 13.83
C ASP A 437 -8.01 -17.56 12.50
N GLN A 438 -8.87 -17.98 11.56
CA GLN A 438 -8.44 -18.49 10.25
C GLN A 438 -8.16 -17.37 9.24
N THR A 439 -8.54 -16.14 9.56
CA THR A 439 -8.41 -14.97 8.69
C THR A 439 -7.88 -13.79 9.46
N ALA A 440 -6.90 -13.13 8.85
CA ALA A 440 -6.34 -11.87 9.32
C ALA A 440 -7.39 -10.75 9.24
N ASP A 441 -7.42 -9.89 10.24
CA ASP A 441 -7.95 -8.55 10.13
C ASP A 441 -7.12 -7.71 9.15
N GLY A 442 -7.73 -6.67 8.58
CA GLY A 442 -6.98 -5.66 7.85
C GLY A 442 -6.08 -4.89 8.80
N ASP A 443 -4.77 -5.03 8.65
CA ASP A 443 -3.78 -4.27 9.40
C ASP A 443 -3.32 -3.04 8.61
N VAL A 444 -3.21 -1.89 9.30
CA VAL A 444 -2.94 -0.56 8.75
C VAL A 444 -1.52 -0.45 8.21
N LEU A 445 -0.56 -1.14 8.87
CA LEU A 445 0.83 -1.21 8.42
C LEU A 445 1.10 -2.38 7.47
N SER A 446 0.23 -3.39 7.44
CA SER A 446 0.38 -4.50 6.49
C SER A 446 0.18 -4.05 5.05
N ARG A 447 0.81 -4.79 4.12
CA ARG A 447 0.40 -4.80 2.72
C ARG A 447 -1.04 -5.35 2.63
N SER A 448 -2.04 -4.46 2.72
CA SER A 448 -3.49 -4.69 2.64
C SER A 448 -3.82 -6.16 2.38
N ALA A 449 -4.18 -6.93 3.41
CA ALA A 449 -4.44 -8.38 3.29
C ALA A 449 -5.24 -8.69 2.00
N PRO A 450 -4.87 -9.75 1.24
CA PRO A 450 -5.58 -10.05 0.00
C PRO A 450 -7.05 -10.26 0.34
N ARG A 451 -7.93 -9.40 -0.19
CA ARG A 451 -9.36 -9.66 -0.14
C ARG A 451 -9.56 -11.07 -0.67
N LYS A 452 -10.13 -11.97 0.14
CA LYS A 452 -10.52 -13.29 -0.34
C LYS A 452 -11.42 -13.05 -1.54
N LEU A 453 -10.94 -13.45 -2.72
CA LEU A 453 -11.75 -13.41 -3.94
C LEU A 453 -13.05 -14.15 -3.62
N ALA A 454 -14.18 -13.52 -3.88
CA ALA A 454 -15.51 -14.07 -3.63
C ALA A 454 -16.42 -13.76 -4.81
N GLY A 455 -17.48 -14.55 -4.99
CA GLY A 455 -18.40 -14.38 -6.12
C GLY A 455 -17.70 -14.51 -7.47
N LEU A 456 -17.93 -13.55 -8.39
CA LEU A 456 -17.42 -13.57 -9.75
C LEU A 456 -15.89 -13.38 -9.84
N ASP A 457 -15.28 -12.64 -8.90
CA ASP A 457 -13.82 -12.48 -8.85
C ASP A 457 -13.12 -13.82 -8.53
N LEU A 458 -13.73 -14.63 -7.66
CA LEU A 458 -13.24 -15.99 -7.39
C LEU A 458 -13.46 -16.90 -8.59
N ALA A 459 -14.58 -16.75 -9.29
CA ALA A 459 -14.90 -17.55 -10.48
C ALA A 459 -13.85 -17.35 -11.58
N GLU A 460 -13.44 -16.10 -11.84
CA GLU A 460 -12.39 -15.78 -12.81
C GLU A 460 -11.03 -16.36 -12.41
N ALA A 461 -10.62 -16.18 -11.15
CA ALA A 461 -9.35 -16.75 -10.68
C ALA A 461 -9.33 -18.29 -10.74
N ARG A 462 -10.46 -18.94 -10.47
CA ARG A 462 -10.60 -20.41 -10.62
C ARG A 462 -10.54 -20.83 -12.09
N LEU A 463 -11.16 -20.06 -12.97
CA LEU A 463 -11.12 -20.30 -14.41
C LEU A 463 -9.69 -20.17 -14.96
N GLU A 464 -8.93 -19.17 -14.54
CA GLU A 464 -7.52 -18.97 -14.89
C GLU A 464 -6.62 -20.08 -14.34
N ALA A 465 -6.93 -20.59 -13.16
CA ALA A 465 -6.28 -21.75 -12.57
C ALA A 465 -6.67 -23.09 -13.24
N GLY A 466 -7.57 -23.07 -14.24
CA GLY A 466 -8.05 -24.26 -14.94
C GLY A 466 -9.12 -25.06 -14.20
N ASP A 467 -9.63 -24.56 -13.07
CA ASP A 467 -10.75 -25.15 -12.33
C ASP A 467 -12.10 -24.70 -12.92
N ILE A 468 -12.41 -25.28 -14.07
CA ILE A 468 -13.59 -24.96 -14.88
C ILE A 468 -14.90 -25.24 -14.10
N LYS A 469 -14.93 -26.31 -13.30
CA LYS A 469 -16.13 -26.73 -12.56
C LYS A 469 -16.49 -25.74 -11.46
N THR A 470 -15.51 -25.33 -10.66
CA THR A 470 -15.74 -24.35 -9.59
C THR A 470 -16.10 -22.98 -10.18
N ALA A 471 -15.43 -22.55 -11.25
CA ALA A 471 -15.76 -21.32 -11.96
C ALA A 471 -17.20 -21.29 -12.48
N ALA A 472 -17.66 -22.38 -13.12
CA ALA A 472 -19.03 -22.51 -13.61
C ALA A 472 -20.06 -22.40 -12.47
N SER A 473 -19.82 -23.11 -11.36
CA SER A 473 -20.74 -23.11 -10.21
C SER A 473 -20.89 -21.73 -9.59
N LEU A 474 -19.79 -20.99 -9.46
CA LEU A 474 -19.77 -19.63 -8.88
C LEU A 474 -20.46 -18.62 -9.81
N ALA A 475 -20.23 -18.71 -11.12
CA ALA A 475 -20.89 -17.85 -12.09
C ALA A 475 -22.41 -18.13 -12.19
N GLN A 476 -22.84 -19.40 -12.15
CA GLN A 476 -24.25 -19.77 -12.10
C GLN A 476 -24.93 -19.31 -10.80
N ALA A 477 -24.26 -19.46 -9.66
CA ALA A 477 -24.76 -18.98 -8.38
C ALA A 477 -24.95 -17.45 -8.37
N ALA A 478 -24.05 -16.71 -9.01
CA ALA A 478 -24.16 -15.26 -9.16
C ALA A 478 -25.34 -14.84 -10.06
N MET A 479 -25.75 -15.67 -11.04
CA MET A 479 -26.96 -15.43 -11.83
C MET A 479 -28.24 -15.78 -11.07
N ALA A 480 -28.19 -16.76 -10.16
CA ALA A 480 -29.35 -17.20 -9.38
C ALA A 480 -29.74 -16.22 -8.26
N ASN A 481 -28.81 -15.39 -7.79
CA ASN A 481 -29.07 -14.36 -6.75
C ASN A 481 -28.71 -12.95 -7.26
N PRO A 482 -29.58 -12.31 -8.07
CA PRO A 482 -29.34 -10.96 -8.60
C PRO A 482 -29.16 -9.87 -7.52
N SER A 483 -29.68 -10.10 -6.30
CA SER A 483 -29.58 -9.16 -5.17
C SER A 483 -28.27 -9.26 -4.39
N ALA A 484 -27.47 -10.32 -4.58
CA ALA A 484 -26.17 -10.52 -3.93
C ALA A 484 -24.99 -10.03 -4.77
N THR A 485 -25.26 -9.57 -5.99
CA THR A 485 -24.29 -9.09 -6.97
C THR A 485 -24.56 -7.60 -7.17
N PRO A 486 -23.72 -6.68 -6.67
CA PRO A 486 -23.96 -5.24 -6.87
C PRO A 486 -23.94 -4.91 -8.36
N GLY A 487 -25.00 -4.29 -8.88
CA GLY A 487 -25.05 -3.78 -10.26
C GLY A 487 -24.89 -4.83 -11.36
N GLU A 488 -23.98 -4.57 -12.31
CA GLU A 488 -23.81 -5.15 -13.65
C GLU A 488 -23.30 -6.61 -13.69
N GLY A 489 -23.47 -7.37 -12.61
CA GLY A 489 -22.93 -8.73 -12.45
C GLY A 489 -23.45 -9.76 -13.46
N ALA A 490 -24.59 -9.52 -14.10
CA ALA A 490 -25.15 -10.42 -15.10
C ALA A 490 -24.28 -10.49 -16.38
N GLY A 491 -23.77 -9.36 -16.88
CA GLY A 491 -22.89 -9.34 -18.05
C GLY A 491 -21.59 -10.11 -17.81
N ARG A 492 -20.97 -9.89 -16.64
CA ARG A 492 -19.74 -10.55 -16.22
C ARG A 492 -19.93 -12.04 -15.94
N ALA A 493 -21.04 -12.45 -15.32
CA ALA A 493 -21.37 -13.86 -15.12
C ALA A 493 -21.52 -14.62 -16.45
N ASN A 494 -22.24 -14.04 -17.43
CA ASN A 494 -22.36 -14.63 -18.76
C ASN A 494 -21.00 -14.71 -19.48
N PHE A 495 -20.13 -13.70 -19.32
CA PHE A 495 -18.79 -13.71 -19.89
C PHE A 495 -17.92 -14.85 -19.33
N ILE A 496 -17.99 -15.11 -18.02
CA ILE A 496 -17.28 -16.21 -17.36
C ILE A 496 -17.82 -17.56 -17.84
N LEU A 497 -19.14 -17.73 -17.93
CA LEU A 497 -19.77 -18.95 -18.43
C LEU A 497 -19.41 -19.24 -19.89
N ALA A 498 -19.36 -18.21 -20.74
CA ALA A 498 -18.92 -18.34 -22.11
C ALA A 498 -17.50 -18.91 -22.21
N ARG A 499 -16.56 -18.39 -21.40
CA ARG A 499 -15.18 -18.90 -21.34
C ARG A 499 -15.09 -20.32 -20.77
N VAL A 500 -15.92 -20.66 -19.76
CA VAL A 500 -16.05 -22.04 -19.26
C VAL A 500 -16.51 -22.97 -20.39
N ALA A 501 -17.49 -22.55 -21.21
CA ALA A 501 -17.99 -23.33 -22.32
C ALA A 501 -16.93 -23.54 -23.41
N VAL A 502 -16.12 -22.50 -23.74
CA VAL A 502 -14.95 -22.64 -24.64
C VAL A 502 -13.96 -23.67 -24.09
N MET A 503 -13.60 -23.57 -22.81
CA MET A 503 -12.63 -24.49 -22.20
C MET A 503 -13.17 -25.92 -22.03
N SER A 504 -14.50 -26.08 -21.98
CA SER A 504 -15.17 -27.37 -21.88
C SER A 504 -15.49 -28.01 -23.23
N GLY A 505 -15.19 -27.34 -24.35
CA GLY A 505 -15.48 -27.85 -25.70
C GLY A 505 -16.94 -27.71 -26.15
N HIS A 506 -17.69 -26.73 -25.62
CA HIS A 506 -19.09 -26.44 -25.99
C HIS A 506 -19.19 -25.10 -26.75
N PRO A 507 -18.79 -25.04 -28.03
CA PRO A 507 -18.68 -23.77 -28.77
C PRO A 507 -20.04 -23.07 -29.00
N ASN A 508 -21.12 -23.82 -29.21
CA ASN A 508 -22.46 -23.24 -29.40
C ASN A 508 -22.99 -22.54 -28.14
N GLU A 509 -22.72 -23.13 -26.97
CA GLU A 509 -23.06 -22.52 -25.67
C GLU A 509 -22.22 -21.27 -25.43
N ALA A 510 -20.92 -21.34 -25.76
CA ALA A 510 -20.02 -20.19 -25.65
C ALA A 510 -20.49 -18.99 -26.50
N ILE A 511 -20.90 -19.22 -27.75
CA ILE A 511 -21.41 -18.16 -28.64
C ILE A 511 -22.63 -17.47 -28.01
N HIS A 512 -23.58 -18.25 -27.55
CA HIS A 512 -24.79 -17.73 -26.91
C HIS A 512 -24.50 -16.92 -25.64
N ASP A 513 -23.59 -17.40 -24.80
CA ASP A 513 -23.24 -16.72 -23.54
C ASP A 513 -22.40 -15.45 -23.77
N PHE A 514 -21.54 -15.41 -24.80
CA PHE A 514 -20.86 -14.17 -25.22
C PHE A 514 -21.85 -13.12 -25.75
N GLN A 515 -22.85 -13.53 -26.54
CA GLN A 515 -23.90 -12.61 -26.99
C GLN A 515 -24.70 -12.05 -25.81
N LYS A 516 -25.04 -12.90 -24.82
CA LYS A 516 -25.66 -12.44 -23.59
C LYS A 516 -24.77 -11.48 -22.81
N ALA A 517 -23.47 -11.76 -22.69
CA ALA A 517 -22.51 -10.88 -22.03
C ALA A 517 -22.48 -9.49 -22.67
N ILE A 518 -22.51 -9.40 -24.01
CA ILE A 518 -22.57 -8.13 -24.74
C ILE A 518 -23.86 -7.36 -24.43
N THR A 519 -25.01 -8.05 -24.42
CA THR A 519 -26.31 -7.39 -24.16
C THR A 519 -26.53 -7.00 -22.70
N ALA A 520 -25.97 -7.76 -21.76
CA ALA A 520 -26.18 -7.58 -20.33
C ALA A 520 -25.10 -6.73 -19.64
N SER A 521 -23.94 -6.55 -20.28
CA SER A 521 -22.85 -5.73 -19.76
C SER A 521 -22.94 -4.30 -20.28
N LYS A 522 -22.71 -3.31 -19.42
CA LYS A 522 -22.44 -1.92 -19.83
C LYS A 522 -20.94 -1.60 -19.82
N GLU A 523 -20.11 -2.54 -19.36
CA GLU A 523 -18.66 -2.42 -19.36
C GLU A 523 -18.10 -2.62 -20.79
N PRO A 524 -17.46 -1.60 -21.38
CA PRO A 524 -16.91 -1.69 -22.73
C PRO A 524 -15.89 -2.82 -22.87
N ARG A 525 -15.12 -3.13 -21.82
CA ARG A 525 -14.10 -4.19 -21.85
C ARG A 525 -14.70 -5.58 -22.06
N ILE A 526 -15.79 -5.89 -21.36
CA ILE A 526 -16.50 -7.18 -21.50
C ILE A 526 -17.07 -7.30 -22.91
N ALA A 527 -17.63 -6.23 -23.46
CA ALA A 527 -18.15 -6.22 -24.83
C ALA A 527 -17.02 -6.42 -25.87
N ALA A 528 -15.89 -5.72 -25.72
CA ALA A 528 -14.74 -5.83 -26.62
C ALA A 528 -14.16 -7.25 -26.63
N TRP A 529 -13.91 -7.84 -25.46
CA TRP A 529 -13.42 -9.22 -25.38
C TRP A 529 -14.44 -10.24 -25.87
N SER A 530 -15.74 -10.04 -25.62
CA SER A 530 -16.79 -10.94 -26.13
C SER A 530 -16.80 -10.99 -27.66
N HIS A 531 -16.71 -9.84 -28.33
CA HIS A 531 -16.56 -9.77 -29.79
C HIS A 531 -15.25 -10.43 -30.28
N ILE A 532 -14.13 -10.26 -29.57
CA ILE A 532 -12.86 -10.94 -29.90
C ILE A 532 -13.01 -12.46 -29.80
N TYR A 533 -13.64 -12.97 -28.75
CA TYR A 533 -13.84 -14.41 -28.58
C TYR A 533 -14.83 -14.99 -29.60
N LEU A 534 -15.90 -14.27 -29.93
CA LEU A 534 -16.82 -14.64 -31.01
C LEU A 534 -16.07 -14.72 -32.35
N GLY A 535 -15.22 -13.73 -32.66
CA GLY A 535 -14.38 -13.75 -33.86
C GLY A 535 -13.47 -14.98 -33.92
N ARG A 536 -12.85 -15.35 -32.79
CA ARG A 536 -11.99 -16.55 -32.70
C ARG A 536 -12.78 -17.84 -32.89
N LEU A 537 -13.97 -17.92 -32.31
CA LEU A 537 -14.85 -19.09 -32.47
C LEU A 537 -15.30 -19.25 -33.94
N LEU A 538 -15.56 -18.13 -34.63
CA LEU A 538 -15.91 -18.14 -36.06
C LEU A 538 -14.72 -18.50 -36.95
N ASP A 539 -13.50 -18.02 -36.64
CA ASP A 539 -12.29 -18.46 -37.34
C ASP A 539 -12.08 -19.98 -37.19
N LEU A 540 -12.39 -20.55 -36.01
CA LEU A 540 -12.34 -22.00 -35.75
C LEU A 540 -13.49 -22.80 -36.40
N ASP A 541 -14.55 -22.12 -36.85
CA ASP A 541 -15.63 -22.70 -37.66
C ASP A 541 -15.38 -22.45 -39.17
N CYS A 542 -14.18 -21.98 -39.52
CA CYS A 542 -13.78 -21.58 -40.86
C CYS A 542 -14.68 -20.51 -41.50
N ASN A 543 -15.37 -19.70 -40.70
CA ASN A 543 -16.17 -18.56 -41.13
C ASN A 543 -15.37 -17.26 -40.97
N ARG A 544 -14.47 -17.02 -41.94
CA ARG A 544 -13.54 -15.88 -41.87
C ARG A 544 -14.24 -14.53 -41.97
N ASP A 545 -15.24 -14.40 -42.83
CA ASP A 545 -15.95 -13.13 -43.04
C ASP A 545 -16.71 -12.72 -41.78
N GLY A 546 -17.38 -13.67 -41.12
CA GLY A 546 -18.01 -13.46 -39.82
C GLY A 546 -17.00 -13.08 -38.74
N ALA A 547 -15.86 -13.78 -38.69
CA ALA A 547 -14.81 -13.51 -37.72
C ALA A 547 -14.26 -12.07 -37.83
N VAL A 548 -13.96 -11.62 -39.06
CA VAL A 548 -13.48 -10.24 -39.32
C VAL A 548 -14.52 -9.20 -38.93
N ALA A 549 -15.81 -9.47 -39.12
CA ALA A 549 -16.88 -8.57 -38.69
C ALA A 549 -16.88 -8.39 -37.17
N GLU A 550 -16.77 -9.48 -36.41
CA GLU A 550 -16.71 -9.44 -34.95
C GLU A 550 -15.45 -8.73 -34.43
N TYR A 551 -14.27 -8.96 -35.02
CA TYR A 551 -13.06 -8.23 -34.63
C TYR A 551 -13.17 -6.71 -34.91
N LYS A 552 -13.85 -6.32 -35.99
CA LYS A 552 -14.13 -4.89 -36.26
C LYS A 552 -15.09 -4.30 -35.23
N GLN A 553 -16.09 -5.06 -34.77
CA GLN A 553 -16.95 -4.61 -33.68
C GLN A 553 -16.15 -4.42 -32.38
N ALA A 554 -15.23 -5.33 -32.05
CA ALA A 554 -14.34 -5.16 -30.90
C ALA A 554 -13.52 -3.86 -30.97
N LEU A 555 -12.99 -3.50 -32.15
CA LEU A 555 -12.28 -2.23 -32.37
C LEU A 555 -13.21 -1.00 -32.24
N ALA A 556 -14.49 -1.15 -32.56
CA ALA A 556 -15.49 -0.08 -32.46
C ALA A 556 -15.94 0.18 -31.01
N VAL A 557 -15.89 -0.82 -30.12
CA VAL A 557 -16.28 -0.70 -28.70
C VAL A 557 -15.39 0.29 -27.93
N ARG A 558 -14.12 0.46 -28.32
CA ARG A 558 -13.18 1.48 -27.77
C ARG A 558 -13.13 1.49 -26.24
N ASP A 559 -12.87 0.33 -25.63
CA ASP A 559 -12.75 0.15 -24.18
C ASP A 559 -11.53 0.85 -23.52
N GLY A 560 -10.70 1.53 -24.32
CA GLY A 560 -9.54 2.27 -23.85
C GLY A 560 -8.34 1.39 -23.49
N GLN A 561 -8.39 0.09 -23.76
CA GLN A 561 -7.31 -0.85 -23.41
C GLN A 561 -6.51 -1.26 -24.66
N MET A 562 -5.21 -1.46 -24.51
CA MET A 562 -4.32 -1.81 -25.62
C MET A 562 -4.34 -3.30 -25.96
N ASP A 563 -4.61 -4.17 -24.99
CA ASP A 563 -4.68 -5.62 -25.16
C ASP A 563 -5.82 -6.04 -26.09
N THR A 564 -7.02 -5.49 -25.90
CA THR A 564 -8.19 -5.72 -26.75
C THR A 564 -7.98 -5.18 -28.16
N ARG A 565 -7.43 -3.97 -28.29
CA ARG A 565 -7.09 -3.35 -29.58
C ARG A 565 -6.11 -4.22 -30.37
N LEU A 566 -5.00 -4.63 -29.76
CA LEU A 566 -3.99 -5.48 -30.41
C LEU A 566 -4.55 -6.86 -30.75
N ALA A 567 -5.37 -7.45 -29.88
CA ALA A 567 -5.99 -8.75 -30.14
C ALA A 567 -6.99 -8.69 -31.30
N ALA A 568 -7.80 -7.64 -31.38
CA ALA A 568 -8.75 -7.43 -32.47
C ALA A 568 -8.04 -7.08 -33.79
N ASP A 569 -7.05 -6.18 -33.78
CA ASP A 569 -6.23 -5.85 -34.97
C ASP A 569 -5.52 -7.08 -35.53
N ARG A 570 -4.99 -7.93 -34.66
CA ARG A 570 -4.40 -9.21 -35.07
C ARG A 570 -5.44 -10.12 -35.70
N GLY A 571 -6.63 -10.24 -35.10
CA GLY A 571 -7.74 -11.04 -35.62
C GLY A 571 -8.23 -10.55 -36.99
N VAL A 572 -8.25 -9.24 -37.24
CA VAL A 572 -8.56 -8.68 -38.57
C VAL A 572 -7.50 -9.06 -39.60
N LYS A 573 -6.21 -9.02 -39.23
CA LYS A 573 -5.09 -9.28 -40.15
C LYS A 573 -4.86 -10.76 -40.45
N ALA A 574 -5.08 -11.64 -39.48
CA ALA A 574 -4.82 -13.07 -39.61
C ALA A 574 -5.89 -13.90 -38.89
N ALA A 575 -6.25 -15.05 -39.45
CA ALA A 575 -7.17 -15.98 -38.84
C ALA A 575 -6.62 -16.55 -37.53
N TYR A 576 -7.47 -16.65 -36.51
CA TYR A 576 -7.11 -17.35 -35.29
C TYR A 576 -7.02 -18.86 -35.53
N ALA A 577 -5.85 -19.45 -35.32
CA ALA A 577 -5.60 -20.87 -35.51
C ALA A 577 -5.07 -21.52 -34.24
N VAL A 578 -5.54 -22.73 -33.94
CA VAL A 578 -5.05 -23.59 -32.86
C VAL A 578 -4.31 -24.78 -33.49
N LYS A 579 -3.24 -25.25 -32.86
CA LYS A 579 -2.39 -26.34 -33.35
C LYS A 579 -3.23 -27.58 -33.70
N GLY A 580 -3.25 -27.97 -34.98
CA GLY A 580 -4.04 -29.10 -35.48
C GLY A 580 -5.39 -28.74 -36.11
N HIS A 581 -5.78 -27.47 -36.11
CA HIS A 581 -6.96 -26.97 -36.83
C HIS A 581 -6.52 -26.33 -38.16
N VAL A 582 -7.05 -26.82 -39.29
CA VAL A 582 -6.69 -26.34 -40.63
C VAL A 582 -7.99 -26.02 -41.38
N CYS A 583 -8.21 -24.73 -41.63
CA CYS A 583 -9.25 -24.28 -42.55
C CYS A 583 -8.67 -24.31 -43.97
N GLY A 584 -9.23 -25.16 -44.83
CA GLY A 584 -8.75 -25.30 -46.20
C GLY A 584 -9.21 -24.16 -47.08
N ALA A 585 -8.41 -23.10 -47.20
CA ALA A 585 -8.38 -22.18 -48.35
C ALA A 585 -7.24 -21.17 -48.20
N ASP A 586 -6.03 -21.54 -48.64
CA ASP A 586 -5.01 -20.62 -49.14
C ASP A 586 -4.18 -21.37 -50.17
N THR A 587 -4.73 -21.52 -51.38
CA THR A 587 -3.94 -21.79 -52.59
C THR A 587 -4.11 -20.59 -53.50
N GLY A 588 -3.15 -19.65 -53.44
CA GLY A 588 -3.14 -18.47 -54.30
C GLY A 588 -1.94 -17.56 -54.06
N ALA A 589 -0.81 -17.91 -54.70
CA ALA A 589 0.29 -17.02 -55.10
C ALA A 589 1.11 -16.30 -54.01
N ASP A 590 2.27 -16.85 -53.67
CA ASP A 590 3.56 -16.39 -54.22
C ASP A 590 4.71 -17.13 -53.50
N ASP A 591 5.36 -18.03 -54.24
CA ASP A 591 6.70 -18.53 -53.92
C ASP A 591 7.69 -17.38 -54.12
N ASP A 592 8.24 -16.82 -53.03
CA ASP A 592 9.65 -16.38 -52.90
C ASP A 592 9.85 -15.44 -51.69
N ALA A 593 10.33 -15.96 -50.54
CA ALA A 593 11.26 -15.28 -49.61
C ALA A 593 11.69 -16.19 -48.43
N PRO A 594 12.92 -16.04 -47.91
CA PRO A 594 13.66 -17.13 -47.23
C PRO A 594 13.34 -17.30 -45.74
N ALA A 595 13.50 -18.54 -45.28
CA ALA A 595 13.28 -18.97 -43.90
C ALA A 595 14.18 -18.25 -42.86
N PRO A 596 13.64 -17.88 -41.69
CA PRO A 596 14.44 -17.38 -40.56
C PRO A 596 15.23 -18.50 -39.86
N PRO A 597 16.41 -18.22 -39.28
CA PRO A 597 17.31 -19.24 -38.75
C PRO A 597 16.77 -19.86 -37.46
N ALA A 598 16.90 -21.18 -37.36
CA ALA A 598 16.52 -21.98 -36.19
C ALA A 598 17.34 -21.60 -34.95
N ALA A 599 16.65 -21.19 -33.89
CA ALA A 599 17.26 -21.00 -32.57
C ALA A 599 17.49 -22.36 -31.89
N ASN A 600 18.74 -22.58 -31.48
CA ASN A 600 19.21 -23.76 -30.76
C ASN A 600 18.52 -23.93 -29.41
N THR A 601 17.93 -25.10 -29.19
CA THR A 601 17.56 -25.61 -27.85
C THR A 601 18.75 -26.40 -27.28
N PRO A 602 19.20 -26.19 -26.04
CA PRO A 602 20.23 -27.01 -25.42
C PRO A 602 19.66 -28.36 -24.96
N SER A 603 20.26 -29.44 -25.46
CA SER A 603 19.96 -30.83 -25.10
C SER A 603 20.61 -31.23 -23.77
N HIS A 604 19.83 -31.81 -22.85
CA HIS A 604 20.33 -32.61 -21.72
C HIS A 604 20.94 -33.93 -22.25
N PRO A 605 22.08 -34.42 -21.72
CA PRO A 605 22.73 -35.64 -22.22
C PRO A 605 22.14 -36.90 -21.57
N ALA A 606 21.83 -37.87 -22.42
CA ALA A 606 21.43 -39.22 -22.04
C ALA A 606 22.64 -40.13 -21.76
N GLU A 607 22.44 -40.94 -20.74
CA GLU A 607 23.13 -42.14 -20.27
C GLU A 607 23.69 -43.06 -21.38
N LYS A 608 24.89 -43.63 -21.14
CA LYS A 608 25.43 -44.79 -21.89
C LYS A 608 25.90 -45.88 -20.92
N PRO A 609 25.79 -47.18 -21.29
CA PRO A 609 25.79 -48.30 -20.36
C PRO A 609 27.18 -48.90 -20.07
N ALA A 610 27.18 -49.72 -19.01
CA ALA A 610 28.30 -50.38 -18.34
C ALA A 610 29.06 -51.44 -19.15
N GLY A 611 30.34 -51.65 -18.76
CA GLY A 611 31.02 -52.94 -18.92
C GLY A 611 32.55 -52.91 -18.95
N GLY A 612 33.19 -53.12 -17.78
CA GLY A 612 34.35 -54.02 -17.64
C GLY A 612 35.77 -53.49 -17.88
N ASP A 613 36.49 -53.24 -16.77
CA ASP A 613 37.95 -53.19 -16.53
C ASP A 613 38.77 -54.33 -17.22
N PRO A 614 40.14 -54.32 -17.30
CA PRO A 614 41.07 -53.71 -16.32
C PRO A 614 42.47 -53.21 -16.79
N VAL A 615 43.15 -52.51 -15.86
CA VAL A 615 44.62 -52.51 -15.59
C VAL A 615 45.56 -51.88 -16.63
N GLN A 616 46.24 -50.77 -16.27
CA GLN A 616 47.66 -50.71 -15.81
C GLN A 616 48.14 -49.24 -15.68
N ALA A 617 48.78 -48.91 -14.54
CA ALA A 617 49.52 -47.66 -14.28
C ALA A 617 50.94 -47.73 -14.90
N PRO A 618 51.91 -46.84 -14.59
CA PRO A 618 51.90 -45.46 -14.07
C PRO A 618 52.80 -44.49 -14.87
N GLN A 619 52.69 -43.18 -14.62
CA GLN A 619 53.81 -42.27 -14.30
C GLN A 619 53.29 -40.92 -13.83
#